data_AF-A0A8D0MIW3-F1
#
_entry.id   AF-A0A8D0MIW3-F1
#
_cell.length_a   1.000
_cell.length_b   1.000
_cell.length_c   1.000
_cell.angle_alpha   90.00
_cell.angle_beta   90.00
_cell.angle_gamma   90.00
#
_symmetry.space_group_name_H-M   'P 1'
#
loop_
_entity.id
_entity.type
_entity.pdbx_description
1 polymer ?
#
loop_
_entity_poly.entity_id
_entity_poly.type
_entity_poly.pdbx_seq_one_letter_code
_entity_poly.pdbx_strand_id
1 'polypeptide(L)'
;MLVPPALGQARPRATECVTAQHGLQHRTVHCIQKLNRTMVVNEICEHFAPQPPTEQACLIPCPQDCVVSEFSQWSKCSKGCGKQLQHRTRSALAPPLYGGSQCPNLTESRACDTPISCPLGAEEYTFSLKVGPWHKCRLPHLKELNLNGRTVLDFISDSKERVTFRHHSYKAHHHSKPWDIEIGFQTRQVWCTRSDGKNALLSLCMQDPFPLTVRSCIIPKDCETTEWSSWSPCSKTCRSGSLSPGFRSRSRNVKHIAIGGGKDCPELLEKEACIVEGELLHPCPRYCVLFSVIIHSSL
;
A
#
# COMPACT_ATOMS: atom_id res chain seq x y z
N MET A 1 44.85 40.56 14.12
CA MET A 1 44.64 39.20 14.68
C MET A 1 43.62 38.50 13.80
N LEU A 2 44.04 37.39 13.22
CA LEU A 2 43.35 36.61 12.19
C LEU A 2 42.29 35.71 12.85
N VAL A 3 41.08 35.69 12.29
CA VAL A 3 40.00 34.77 12.66
C VAL A 3 40.20 33.47 11.87
N PRO A 4 40.28 32.28 12.50
CA PRO A 4 40.42 31.02 11.77
C PRO A 4 39.07 30.60 11.15
N PRO A 5 39.09 29.90 10.00
CA PRO A 5 37.88 29.49 9.30
C PRO A 5 37.28 28.22 9.92
N ALA A 6 35.95 28.10 9.74
CA ALA A 6 35.11 27.02 10.24
C ALA A 6 35.64 25.63 9.84
N LEU A 7 35.93 24.81 10.86
CA LEU A 7 36.05 23.37 10.73
C LEU A 7 34.70 22.83 10.27
N GLY A 8 34.65 22.38 9.02
CA GLY A 8 33.53 21.64 8.47
C GLY A 8 33.23 20.45 9.37
N GLN A 9 32.00 20.41 9.88
CA GLN A 9 31.46 19.20 10.47
C GLN A 9 31.37 18.15 9.36
N ALA A 10 32.38 17.28 9.32
CA ALA A 10 32.24 15.98 8.68
C ALA A 10 31.06 15.28 9.36
N ARG A 11 29.89 15.32 8.71
CA ARG A 11 28.79 14.42 9.05
C ARG A 11 29.38 13.00 8.98
N PRO A 12 29.35 12.22 10.07
CA PRO A 12 29.76 10.83 9.98
C PRO A 12 28.91 10.19 8.87
N ARG A 13 29.58 9.56 7.90
CA ARG A 13 28.92 8.75 6.88
C ARG A 13 28.08 7.72 7.61
N ALA A 14 26.79 7.99 7.76
CA ALA A 14 25.82 6.97 8.10
C ALA A 14 26.02 5.89 7.04
N THR A 15 26.49 4.72 7.46
CA THR A 15 26.61 3.55 6.60
C THR A 15 25.28 3.40 5.87
N GLU A 16 25.33 3.63 4.56
CA GLU A 16 24.18 3.59 3.68
C GLU A 16 23.50 2.24 3.87
N CYS A 17 22.23 2.26 4.25
CA CYS A 17 21.48 1.06 4.55
C CYS A 17 21.31 0.27 3.25
N VAL A 18 21.93 -0.92 3.15
CA VAL A 18 21.97 -1.69 1.88
C VAL A 18 20.78 -2.62 1.70
N THR A 19 20.26 -3.25 2.77
CA THR A 19 19.15 -4.22 2.70
C THR A 19 18.10 -4.04 3.79
N ALA A 20 18.48 -4.12 5.07
CA ALA A 20 17.61 -3.82 6.21
C ALA A 20 18.43 -3.52 7.47
N GLN A 21 17.82 -2.81 8.43
CA GLN A 21 18.34 -2.62 9.79
C GLN A 21 17.57 -3.52 10.77
N HIS A 22 18.24 -3.94 11.84
CA HIS A 22 17.61 -4.70 12.92
C HIS A 22 16.89 -3.74 13.87
N GLY A 23 15.64 -4.06 14.20
CA GLY A 23 14.80 -3.32 15.14
C GLY A 23 14.21 -4.22 16.22
N LEU A 24 13.61 -3.60 17.23
CA LEU A 24 12.90 -4.27 18.32
C LEU A 24 11.50 -3.69 18.47
N GLN A 25 10.48 -4.54 18.42
CA GLN A 25 9.08 -4.18 18.62
C GLN A 25 8.64 -4.53 20.05
N HIS A 26 7.91 -3.63 20.71
CA HIS A 26 7.42 -3.79 22.08
C HIS A 26 5.89 -3.91 22.10
N ARG A 27 5.34 -4.69 23.02
CA ARG A 27 3.88 -4.79 23.25
C ARG A 27 3.53 -4.91 24.74
N THR A 28 2.30 -4.54 25.11
CA THR A 28 1.79 -4.67 26.49
C THR A 28 0.90 -5.90 26.64
N VAL A 29 1.05 -6.59 27.77
CA VAL A 29 0.34 -7.83 28.09
C VAL A 29 -0.37 -7.66 29.43
N HIS A 30 -1.67 -7.98 29.47
CA HIS A 30 -2.51 -7.84 30.66
C HIS A 30 -3.23 -9.14 31.00
N CYS A 31 -3.22 -9.52 32.28
CA CYS A 31 -4.07 -10.58 32.81
C CYS A 31 -5.49 -10.05 33.07
N ILE A 32 -6.51 -10.75 32.58
CA ILE A 32 -7.91 -10.38 32.78
C ILE A 32 -8.77 -11.56 33.24
N GLN A 33 -9.84 -11.27 33.98
CA GLN A 33 -10.84 -12.28 34.34
C GLN A 33 -11.78 -12.55 33.17
N LYS A 34 -12.01 -13.82 32.77
CA LYS A 34 -12.86 -14.12 31.59
C LYS A 34 -14.32 -13.71 31.78
N LEU A 35 -14.82 -13.72 33.01
CA LEU A 35 -16.22 -13.44 33.31
C LEU A 35 -16.54 -11.95 33.24
N ASN A 36 -15.69 -11.10 33.85
CA ASN A 36 -15.97 -9.68 34.02
C ASN A 36 -15.04 -8.76 33.21
N ARG A 37 -14.04 -9.32 32.49
CA ARG A 37 -13.01 -8.58 31.74
C ARG A 37 -12.23 -7.55 32.56
N THR A 38 -12.24 -7.69 33.88
CA THR A 38 -11.47 -6.86 34.80
C THR A 38 -10.01 -7.22 34.70
N MET A 39 -9.13 -6.22 34.70
CA MET A 39 -7.70 -6.42 34.81
C MET A 39 -7.38 -6.92 36.21
N VAL A 40 -6.59 -7.97 36.28
CA VAL A 40 -6.12 -8.57 37.53
C VAL A 40 -4.60 -8.64 37.51
N VAL A 41 -3.98 -8.84 38.68
CA VAL A 41 -2.52 -8.92 38.77
C VAL A 41 -1.96 -10.10 37.96
N ASN A 42 -0.83 -9.89 37.28
CA ASN A 42 -0.25 -10.87 36.35
C ASN A 42 0.16 -12.19 37.04
N GLU A 43 0.55 -12.14 38.30
CA GLU A 43 0.92 -13.28 39.15
C GLU A 43 -0.17 -14.37 39.17
N ILE A 44 -1.44 -13.98 39.08
CA ILE A 44 -2.58 -14.92 39.02
C ILE A 44 -2.54 -15.72 37.73
N CYS A 45 -2.23 -15.09 36.60
CA CYS A 45 -2.13 -15.78 35.31
C CYS A 45 -0.85 -16.63 35.19
N GLU A 46 0.26 -16.21 35.79
CA GLU A 46 1.55 -16.94 35.76
C GLU A 46 1.43 -18.35 36.35
N HIS A 47 0.54 -18.55 37.33
CA HIS A 47 0.24 -19.86 37.89
C HIS A 47 -0.45 -20.82 36.91
N PHE A 48 -1.13 -20.29 35.89
CA PHE A 48 -1.92 -21.08 34.94
C PHE A 48 -1.31 -21.13 33.54
N ALA A 49 -0.48 -20.16 33.14
CA ALA A 49 0.20 -20.12 31.85
C ALA A 49 1.44 -19.23 31.88
N PRO A 50 2.49 -19.56 31.09
CA PRO A 50 3.68 -18.70 30.97
C PRO A 50 3.34 -17.36 30.31
N GLN A 51 4.01 -16.30 30.76
CA GLN A 51 3.82 -14.96 30.22
C GLN A 51 4.27 -14.89 28.75
N PRO A 52 3.43 -14.36 27.84
CA PRO A 52 3.83 -14.11 26.45
C PRO A 52 5.00 -13.12 26.37
N PRO A 53 5.92 -13.26 25.39
CA PRO A 53 7.05 -12.35 25.25
C PRO A 53 6.57 -10.92 24.93
N THR A 54 7.16 -9.91 25.57
CA THR A 54 6.83 -8.48 25.41
C THR A 54 7.63 -7.81 24.31
N GLU A 55 8.70 -8.45 23.85
CA GLU A 55 9.65 -7.93 22.86
C GLU A 55 9.84 -8.93 21.73
N GLN A 56 9.97 -8.41 20.50
CA GLN A 56 10.23 -9.23 19.32
C GLN A 56 11.18 -8.49 18.36
N ALA A 57 12.19 -9.22 17.86
CA ALA A 57 13.07 -8.69 16.83
C ALA A 57 12.32 -8.49 15.50
N CYS A 58 12.57 -7.37 14.82
CA CYS A 58 12.02 -7.06 13.51
C CYS A 58 13.11 -6.57 12.55
N LEU A 59 12.83 -6.64 11.25
CA LEU A 59 13.69 -6.08 10.21
C LEU A 59 13.02 -4.82 9.66
N ILE A 60 13.74 -3.71 9.70
CA ILE A 60 13.33 -2.40 9.18
C ILE A 60 13.96 -2.25 7.79
N PRO A 61 13.18 -2.29 6.70
CA PRO A 61 13.72 -2.17 5.35
C PRO A 61 14.37 -0.81 5.13
N CYS A 62 15.43 -0.75 4.33
CA CYS A 62 16.12 0.50 4.02
C CYS A 62 15.24 1.43 3.15
N PRO A 63 15.30 2.76 3.35
CA PRO A 63 14.64 3.71 2.46
C PRO A 63 15.20 3.58 1.04
N GLN A 64 14.30 3.50 0.05
CA GLN A 64 14.67 3.44 -1.37
C GLN A 64 14.11 4.65 -2.08
N ASP A 65 14.99 5.45 -2.69
CA ASP A 65 14.61 6.65 -3.41
C ASP A 65 13.97 6.35 -4.77
N CYS A 66 13.18 7.29 -5.28
CA CYS A 66 12.64 7.19 -6.62
C CYS A 66 13.74 7.24 -7.69
N VAL A 67 13.71 6.29 -8.63
CA VAL A 67 14.60 6.25 -9.79
C VAL A 67 13.82 6.63 -11.04
N VAL A 68 14.36 7.55 -11.85
CA VAL A 68 13.73 8.07 -13.08
C VAL A 68 14.57 7.77 -14.31
N SER A 69 13.93 7.69 -15.47
CA SER A 69 14.59 7.54 -16.77
C SER A 69 15.13 8.89 -17.29
N GLU A 70 15.88 8.82 -18.39
CA GLU A 70 16.27 10.02 -19.14
C GLU A 70 15.04 10.69 -19.79
N PHE A 71 15.15 11.99 -20.03
CA PHE A 71 14.10 12.73 -20.72
C PHE A 71 13.96 12.32 -22.19
N SER A 72 12.72 12.34 -22.67
CA SER A 72 12.41 12.27 -24.09
C SER A 72 13.00 13.45 -24.85
N GLN A 73 13.01 13.34 -26.18
CA GLN A 73 13.23 14.50 -27.03
C GLN A 73 12.12 15.54 -26.82
N TRP A 74 12.45 16.80 -27.11
CA TRP A 74 11.51 17.91 -27.05
C TRP A 74 10.41 17.76 -28.09
N SER A 75 9.17 18.06 -27.69
CA SER A 75 8.04 18.16 -28.60
C SER A 75 8.21 19.31 -29.59
N LYS A 76 7.47 19.26 -30.70
CA LYS A 76 7.28 20.44 -31.56
C LYS A 76 6.60 21.55 -30.76
N CYS A 77 6.87 22.81 -31.12
CA CYS A 77 6.21 23.98 -30.53
C CYS A 77 4.69 23.91 -30.74
N SER A 78 3.93 24.31 -29.71
CA SER A 78 2.48 24.47 -29.83
C SER A 78 2.11 25.46 -30.93
N LYS A 79 1.13 25.11 -31.77
CA LYS A 79 0.57 26.02 -32.78
C LYS A 79 -0.40 26.97 -32.09
N GLY A 80 -0.12 28.27 -32.14
CA GLY A 80 -0.93 29.33 -31.53
C GLY A 80 -0.16 30.65 -31.53
N CYS A 81 -0.88 31.75 -31.41
CA CYS A 81 -0.31 33.09 -31.33
C CYS A 81 0.12 33.34 -29.86
N GLY A 82 1.32 33.88 -29.61
CA GLY A 82 1.84 34.17 -28.25
C GLY A 82 3.11 33.38 -27.86
N LYS A 83 3.32 33.16 -26.54
CA LYS A 83 4.44 32.35 -26.02
C LYS A 83 4.22 30.87 -26.35
N GLN A 84 4.86 30.39 -27.41
CA GLN A 84 4.84 28.98 -27.77
C GLN A 84 5.66 28.17 -26.76
N LEU A 85 5.17 26.97 -26.41
CA LEU A 85 5.82 26.08 -25.45
C LEU A 85 6.20 24.76 -26.13
N GLN A 86 7.33 24.20 -25.71
CA GLN A 86 7.78 22.84 -25.99
C GLN A 86 7.80 22.08 -24.66
N HIS A 87 7.55 20.78 -24.70
CA HIS A 87 7.65 19.93 -23.52
C HIS A 87 8.47 18.68 -23.80
N ARG A 88 9.05 18.11 -22.76
CA ARG A 88 9.64 16.77 -22.75
C ARG A 88 9.25 16.05 -21.47
N THR A 89 9.21 14.72 -21.51
CA THR A 89 8.78 13.90 -20.38
C THR A 89 9.79 12.79 -20.09
N ARG A 90 9.84 12.34 -18.84
CA ARG A 90 10.56 11.14 -18.38
C ARG A 90 9.64 10.30 -17.51
N SER A 91 9.96 9.02 -17.35
CA SER A 91 9.18 8.07 -16.55
C SER A 91 9.89 7.74 -15.24
N ALA A 92 9.11 7.43 -14.19
CA ALA A 92 9.65 6.81 -12.99
C ALA A 92 9.89 5.32 -13.27
N LEU A 93 11.15 4.88 -13.16
CA LEU A 93 11.56 3.48 -13.31
C LEU A 93 11.34 2.71 -12.00
N ALA A 94 11.55 3.36 -10.85
CA ALA A 94 11.26 2.81 -9.54
C ALA A 94 10.64 3.88 -8.63
N PRO A 95 9.57 3.54 -7.89
CA PRO A 95 8.91 4.44 -6.93
C PRO A 95 9.72 4.58 -5.62
N PRO A 96 9.48 5.61 -4.80
CA PRO A 96 10.07 5.70 -3.47
C PRO A 96 9.43 4.68 -2.51
N LEU A 97 10.24 3.98 -1.71
CA LEU A 97 9.81 3.00 -0.71
C LEU A 97 10.44 3.29 0.67
N TYR A 98 9.76 2.84 1.73
CA TYR A 98 10.27 2.85 3.12
C TYR A 98 10.80 4.21 3.61
N GLY A 99 10.14 5.31 3.19
CA GLY A 99 10.55 6.67 3.55
C GLY A 99 11.60 7.30 2.64
N GLY A 100 11.90 6.69 1.49
CA GLY A 100 12.76 7.26 0.45
C GLY A 100 12.20 8.50 -0.24
N SER A 101 13.08 9.21 -0.93
CA SER A 101 12.87 10.51 -1.55
C SER A 101 11.93 10.43 -2.76
N GLN A 102 10.98 11.37 -2.82
CA GLN A 102 9.99 11.45 -3.89
C GLN A 102 10.63 11.71 -5.27
N CYS A 103 9.92 11.29 -6.33
CA CYS A 103 10.39 11.47 -7.69
C CYS A 103 10.55 12.96 -8.04
N PRO A 104 11.66 13.36 -8.69
CA PRO A 104 11.79 14.70 -9.25
C PRO A 104 10.80 14.90 -10.41
N ASN A 105 10.65 16.15 -10.87
CA ASN A 105 9.64 16.49 -11.89
C ASN A 105 9.79 15.62 -13.15
N LEU A 106 8.70 15.01 -13.58
CA LEU A 106 8.66 14.07 -14.71
C LEU A 106 8.40 14.77 -16.04
N THR A 107 8.01 16.04 -16.00
CA THR A 107 7.73 16.85 -17.18
C THR A 107 8.53 18.14 -17.08
N GLU A 108 9.10 18.56 -18.20
CA GLU A 108 9.79 19.83 -18.30
C GLU A 108 9.22 20.62 -19.49
N SER A 109 8.98 21.90 -19.28
CA SER A 109 8.45 22.82 -20.29
C SER A 109 9.42 23.98 -20.51
N ARG A 110 9.55 24.41 -21.76
CA ARG A 110 10.34 25.59 -22.14
C ARG A 110 9.62 26.44 -23.18
N ALA A 111 9.90 27.73 -23.18
CA ALA A 111 9.46 28.63 -24.23
C ALA A 111 10.20 28.36 -25.54
N CYS A 112 9.52 28.50 -26.67
CA CYS A 112 10.14 28.54 -27.99
C CYS A 112 10.71 29.94 -28.27
N ASP A 113 11.81 29.99 -29.01
CA ASP A 113 12.50 31.25 -29.33
C ASP A 113 11.76 32.13 -30.36
N THR A 114 10.63 31.69 -30.92
CA THR A 114 9.87 32.42 -31.93
C THR A 114 8.63 33.11 -31.34
N PRO A 115 8.67 34.42 -31.06
CA PRO A 115 7.48 35.16 -30.68
C PRO A 115 6.59 35.41 -31.92
N ILE A 116 5.38 34.85 -31.91
CA ILE A 116 4.34 35.16 -32.91
C ILE A 116 3.42 36.22 -32.30
N SER A 117 3.35 37.40 -32.93
CA SER A 117 2.48 38.52 -32.56
C SER A 117 0.99 38.19 -32.74
N CYS A 118 0.17 38.40 -31.72
CA CYS A 118 -1.28 38.20 -31.76
C CYS A 118 -2.03 39.52 -32.05
N PRO A 119 -3.10 39.53 -32.88
CA PRO A 119 -4.03 40.66 -32.92
C PRO A 119 -4.85 40.76 -31.62
N LEU A 120 -5.08 42.00 -31.17
CA LEU A 120 -5.78 42.37 -29.93
C LEU A 120 -7.22 41.86 -29.91
N GLY A 121 -7.55 40.99 -28.94
CA GLY A 121 -8.89 40.43 -28.75
C GLY A 121 -8.95 39.00 -28.18
N ALA A 122 -7.83 38.41 -27.75
CA ALA A 122 -7.84 37.08 -27.14
C ALA A 122 -8.32 37.18 -25.68
N GLU A 123 -9.55 36.70 -25.43
CA GLU A 123 -10.13 36.57 -24.09
C GLU A 123 -9.15 35.89 -23.13
N GLU A 124 -8.93 36.49 -21.96
CA GLU A 124 -8.11 35.91 -20.88
C GLU A 124 -8.83 34.68 -20.30
N TYR A 125 -8.63 33.54 -20.95
CA TYR A 125 -9.12 32.27 -20.43
C TYR A 125 -8.34 31.89 -19.17
N THR A 126 -9.07 31.65 -18.07
CA THR A 126 -8.48 31.05 -16.86
C THR A 126 -8.48 29.53 -17.00
N PHE A 127 -7.41 28.88 -16.56
CA PHE A 127 -7.23 27.43 -16.64
C PHE A 127 -7.15 26.84 -15.24
N SER A 128 -7.84 25.71 -15.04
CA SER A 128 -7.85 25.00 -13.75
C SER A 128 -7.52 23.53 -13.93
N LEU A 129 -6.59 23.04 -13.11
CA LEU A 129 -6.19 21.63 -13.11
C LEU A 129 -7.20 20.79 -12.33
N LYS A 130 -7.67 19.69 -12.93
CA LYS A 130 -8.54 18.71 -12.28
C LYS A 130 -7.81 17.38 -12.17
N VAL A 131 -7.93 16.76 -11.00
CA VAL A 131 -7.25 15.51 -10.65
C VAL A 131 -8.28 14.46 -10.28
N GLY A 132 -8.30 13.37 -11.03
CA GLY A 132 -9.19 12.23 -10.79
C GLY A 132 -8.74 11.35 -9.62
N PRO A 133 -9.62 10.44 -9.16
CA PRO A 133 -9.29 9.45 -8.15
C PRO A 133 -8.24 8.44 -8.65
N TRP A 134 -7.56 7.79 -7.71
CA TRP A 134 -6.66 6.68 -8.01
C TRP A 134 -7.44 5.44 -8.43
N HIS A 135 -6.99 4.79 -9.50
CA HIS A 135 -7.49 3.46 -9.87
C HIS A 135 -6.99 2.40 -8.87
N LYS A 136 -7.63 1.22 -8.89
CA LYS A 136 -7.21 0.07 -8.08
C LYS A 136 -5.78 -0.35 -8.44
N CYS A 137 -5.06 -0.91 -7.47
CA CYS A 137 -3.70 -1.41 -7.66
C CYS A 137 -3.70 -2.53 -8.70
N ARG A 138 -2.87 -2.42 -9.75
CA ARG A 138 -2.74 -3.42 -10.80
C ARG A 138 -1.28 -3.79 -11.02
N LEU A 139 -1.04 -5.06 -11.36
CA LEU A 139 0.28 -5.52 -11.76
C LEU A 139 0.71 -4.85 -13.07
N PRO A 140 2.02 -4.62 -13.28
CA PRO A 140 2.52 -4.17 -14.58
C PRO A 140 2.20 -5.27 -15.62
N HIS A 141 1.31 -4.97 -16.55
CA HIS A 141 0.94 -5.93 -17.59
C HIS A 141 2.15 -6.17 -18.51
N LEU A 142 2.74 -7.37 -18.50
CA LEU A 142 3.82 -7.76 -19.43
C LEU A 142 3.40 -7.67 -20.92
N LYS A 143 2.09 -7.58 -21.22
CA LYS A 143 1.56 -7.33 -22.56
C LYS A 143 1.49 -5.84 -22.94
N GLU A 144 1.62 -4.91 -21.99
CA GLU A 144 1.72 -3.47 -22.26
C GLU A 144 3.17 -3.00 -22.50
N LEU A 145 4.15 -3.90 -22.34
CA LEU A 145 5.49 -3.72 -22.92
C LEU A 145 5.52 -4.05 -24.42
N ASN A 146 4.40 -4.49 -25.02
CA ASN A 146 4.33 -4.92 -26.42
C ASN A 146 3.08 -4.47 -27.20
N LEU A 147 2.38 -3.43 -26.75
CA LEU A 147 1.38 -2.75 -27.57
C LEU A 147 1.60 -1.24 -27.44
N ASN A 148 2.26 -0.70 -28.48
CA ASN A 148 2.27 0.69 -28.93
C ASN A 148 2.15 1.76 -27.85
N GLY A 149 3.19 2.58 -27.68
CA GLY A 149 3.18 3.78 -26.82
C GLY A 149 1.97 4.69 -27.02
N ARG A 150 0.87 4.35 -26.35
CA ARG A 150 -0.41 5.07 -26.29
C ARG A 150 -0.86 5.12 -24.84
N THR A 151 -0.14 5.91 -24.08
CA THR A 151 -0.69 6.57 -22.88
C THR A 151 -0.77 8.07 -23.11
N VAL A 152 -1.27 8.48 -24.26
CA VAL A 152 -1.90 9.78 -24.53
C VAL A 152 -2.90 9.50 -25.66
N LEU A 153 -4.07 10.16 -25.65
CA LEU A 153 -4.92 10.23 -26.84
C LEU A 153 -4.09 10.87 -27.97
N ASP A 154 -3.49 10.03 -28.82
CA ASP A 154 -2.76 10.44 -30.01
C ASP A 154 -3.72 11.07 -31.02
N PHE A 155 -3.66 12.39 -31.15
CA PHE A 155 -3.87 13.02 -32.44
C PHE A 155 -2.49 13.18 -33.08
N ILE A 156 -2.15 12.32 -34.05
CA ILE A 156 -1.49 12.69 -35.32
C ILE A 156 -1.29 11.43 -36.16
N SER A 157 -1.78 11.55 -37.39
CA SER A 157 -1.65 10.62 -38.51
C SER A 157 -0.20 10.57 -39.03
N ASP A 158 0.18 9.37 -39.45
CA ASP A 158 1.12 9.05 -40.53
C ASP A 158 2.62 9.35 -40.34
N SER A 159 3.41 8.31 -40.09
CA SER A 159 4.63 7.99 -40.86
C SER A 159 5.23 6.67 -40.38
N LYS A 160 5.51 5.79 -41.34
CA LYS A 160 6.09 4.46 -41.16
C LYS A 160 7.60 4.56 -40.93
N GLU A 161 8.10 4.37 -39.71
CA GLU A 161 9.48 3.92 -39.49
C GLU A 161 9.58 2.93 -38.33
N ARG A 162 10.18 1.77 -38.59
CA ARG A 162 10.42 0.68 -37.64
C ARG A 162 11.77 0.91 -36.98
N VAL A 163 11.79 1.32 -35.71
CA VAL A 163 13.00 1.35 -34.90
C VAL A 163 13.19 -0.02 -34.22
N THR A 164 14.22 -0.75 -34.61
CA THR A 164 14.59 -2.05 -34.06
C THR A 164 15.42 -1.87 -32.78
N PHE A 165 14.77 -1.88 -31.61
CA PHE A 165 15.48 -1.96 -30.33
C PHE A 165 15.76 -3.43 -29.96
N ARG A 166 17.05 -3.74 -29.78
CA ARG A 166 17.58 -5.04 -29.35
C ARG A 166 17.01 -5.40 -27.96
N HIS A 167 16.22 -6.47 -27.90
CA HIS A 167 15.72 -7.02 -26.64
C HIS A 167 16.85 -7.58 -25.78
N HIS A 168 17.19 -6.91 -24.67
CA HIS A 168 17.77 -7.61 -23.54
C HIS A 168 16.65 -8.36 -22.82
N SER A 169 16.56 -9.65 -23.11
CA SER A 169 15.71 -10.60 -22.40
C SER A 169 16.14 -10.64 -20.92
N TYR A 170 15.46 -9.88 -20.07
CA TYR A 170 15.41 -10.19 -18.66
C TYR A 170 14.52 -11.43 -18.50
N LYS A 171 15.14 -12.60 -18.48
CA LYS A 171 14.48 -13.84 -18.07
C LYS A 171 14.12 -13.70 -16.59
N ALA A 172 12.83 -13.57 -16.30
CA ALA A 172 12.30 -13.67 -14.95
C ALA A 172 12.42 -15.11 -14.45
N HIS A 173 13.61 -15.50 -13.99
CA HIS A 173 13.78 -16.67 -13.14
C HIS A 173 13.50 -16.26 -11.69
N HIS A 174 12.23 -16.11 -11.34
CA HIS A 174 11.83 -16.18 -9.95
C HIS A 174 10.62 -17.09 -9.83
N HIS A 175 10.85 -18.28 -9.28
CA HIS A 175 9.82 -19.07 -8.64
C HIS A 175 9.32 -18.28 -7.43
N SER A 176 8.53 -17.23 -7.65
CA SER A 176 7.90 -16.49 -6.57
C SER A 176 6.88 -17.41 -5.90
N LYS A 177 6.97 -17.54 -4.58
CA LYS A 177 5.96 -18.27 -3.84
C LYS A 177 4.63 -17.54 -4.02
N PRO A 178 3.50 -18.26 -4.04
CA PRO A 178 2.18 -17.66 -4.30
C PRO A 178 1.88 -16.44 -3.40
N TRP A 179 2.48 -16.39 -2.22
CA TRP A 179 2.21 -15.41 -1.17
C TRP A 179 3.31 -14.39 -0.90
N ASP A 180 4.19 -14.18 -1.87
CA ASP A 180 5.17 -13.10 -1.81
C ASP A 180 4.49 -11.74 -2.05
N ILE A 181 5.09 -10.68 -1.50
CA ILE A 181 4.62 -9.29 -1.65
C ILE A 181 4.82 -8.86 -3.11
N GLU A 182 3.73 -8.51 -3.78
CA GLU A 182 3.76 -8.04 -5.17
C GLU A 182 3.53 -6.53 -5.22
N ILE A 183 4.42 -5.84 -5.93
CA ILE A 183 4.36 -4.40 -6.14
C ILE A 183 3.64 -4.12 -7.46
N GLY A 184 2.51 -3.41 -7.36
CA GLY A 184 1.75 -2.90 -8.50
C GLY A 184 1.81 -1.38 -8.58
N PHE A 185 1.01 -0.84 -9.50
CA PHE A 185 0.89 0.59 -9.72
C PHE A 185 -0.58 1.03 -9.73
N GLN A 186 -0.83 2.22 -9.18
CA GLN A 186 -2.08 2.94 -9.35
C GLN A 186 -1.83 4.11 -10.30
N THR A 187 -2.76 4.30 -11.22
CA THR A 187 -2.76 5.45 -12.13
C THR A 187 -3.96 6.34 -11.82
N ARG A 188 -3.85 7.64 -12.06
CA ARG A 188 -4.99 8.56 -12.02
C ARG A 188 -4.96 9.48 -13.23
N GLN A 189 -6.14 9.89 -13.67
CA GLN A 189 -6.29 10.82 -14.78
C GLN A 189 -6.17 12.25 -14.27
N VAL A 190 -5.56 13.11 -15.08
CA VAL A 190 -5.46 14.54 -14.85
C VAL A 190 -5.87 15.26 -16.13
N TRP A 191 -6.66 16.31 -16.02
CA TRP A 191 -7.13 17.08 -17.17
C TRP A 191 -7.16 18.56 -16.81
N CYS A 192 -6.94 19.41 -17.83
CA CYS A 192 -7.01 20.85 -17.70
C CYS A 192 -8.36 21.33 -18.20
N THR A 193 -9.10 22.07 -17.37
CA THR A 193 -10.37 22.67 -17.75
C THR A 193 -10.22 24.17 -17.91
N ARG A 194 -10.61 24.68 -19.07
CA ARG A 194 -10.71 26.11 -19.34
C ARG A 194 -11.97 26.69 -18.69
N SER A 195 -12.00 28.01 -18.46
CA SER A 195 -13.12 28.73 -17.84
C SER A 195 -14.48 28.54 -18.53
N ASP A 196 -14.49 28.13 -19.80
CA ASP A 196 -15.70 27.77 -20.56
C ASP A 196 -16.16 26.32 -20.35
N GLY A 197 -15.52 25.58 -19.44
CA GLY A 197 -15.81 24.18 -19.13
C GLY A 197 -15.23 23.18 -20.13
N LYS A 198 -14.52 23.63 -21.18
CA LYS A 198 -13.92 22.71 -22.16
C LYS A 198 -12.58 22.17 -21.69
N ASN A 199 -12.26 20.97 -22.15
CA ASN A 199 -10.95 20.39 -21.95
C ASN A 199 -9.91 21.19 -22.74
N ALA A 200 -8.85 21.58 -22.07
CA ALA A 200 -7.72 22.31 -22.61
C ALA A 200 -6.45 21.47 -22.51
N LEU A 201 -5.40 21.91 -23.21
CA LEU A 201 -4.10 21.25 -23.18
C LEU A 201 -3.51 21.34 -21.76
N LEU A 202 -3.00 20.23 -21.25
CA LEU A 202 -2.51 20.12 -19.86
C LEU A 202 -1.43 21.15 -19.52
N SER A 203 -0.62 21.53 -20.51
CA SER A 203 0.43 22.56 -20.41
C SER A 203 -0.09 23.94 -19.99
N LEU A 204 -1.36 24.25 -20.27
CA LEU A 204 -1.98 25.54 -19.90
C LEU A 204 -2.34 25.60 -18.41
N CYS A 205 -2.44 24.44 -17.77
CA CYS A 205 -2.66 24.28 -16.32
C CYS A 205 -1.37 23.95 -15.56
N MET A 206 -0.20 23.92 -16.21
CA MET A 206 1.06 23.59 -15.55
C MET A 206 1.59 24.80 -14.77
N GLN A 207 1.10 24.93 -13.55
CA GLN A 207 1.76 25.67 -12.49
C GLN A 207 2.36 24.65 -11.51
N ASP A 208 3.58 24.88 -11.05
CA ASP A 208 4.23 24.01 -10.08
C ASP A 208 3.43 23.99 -8.76
N PRO A 209 3.27 22.82 -8.12
CA PRO A 209 3.73 21.48 -8.48
C PRO A 209 2.68 20.64 -9.25
N PHE A 210 3.12 19.90 -10.28
CA PHE A 210 2.26 18.97 -11.04
C PHE A 210 1.94 17.70 -10.22
N PRO A 211 0.66 17.26 -10.16
CA PRO A 211 0.25 16.11 -9.37
C PRO A 211 0.74 14.78 -9.97
N LEU A 212 1.34 13.93 -9.13
CA LEU A 212 1.76 12.56 -9.51
C LEU A 212 0.62 11.80 -10.20
N THR A 213 0.82 11.28 -11.40
CA THR A 213 -0.21 10.51 -12.14
C THR A 213 -0.08 9.00 -11.94
N VAL A 214 1.04 8.57 -11.37
CA VAL A 214 1.37 7.17 -11.07
C VAL A 214 1.95 7.10 -9.67
N ARG A 215 1.56 6.09 -8.90
CA ARG A 215 2.19 5.74 -7.62
C ARG A 215 2.26 4.23 -7.45
N SER A 216 3.22 3.79 -6.66
CA SER A 216 3.32 2.38 -6.26
C SER A 216 2.24 2.00 -5.26
N CYS A 217 1.92 0.72 -5.27
CA CYS A 217 0.98 0.13 -4.33
C CYS A 217 1.33 -1.34 -4.15
N ILE A 218 0.97 -1.88 -3.00
CA ILE A 218 1.05 -3.32 -2.76
C ILE A 218 -0.24 -3.94 -3.31
N ILE A 219 -0.12 -5.02 -4.09
CA ILE A 219 -1.28 -5.72 -4.63
C ILE A 219 -2.08 -6.31 -3.47
N PRO A 220 -3.39 -5.98 -3.35
CA PRO A 220 -4.21 -6.48 -2.27
C PRO A 220 -4.38 -7.99 -2.42
N LYS A 221 -4.08 -8.70 -1.34
CA LYS A 221 -4.16 -10.15 -1.20
C LYS A 221 -4.97 -10.43 0.06
N ASP A 222 -6.16 -11.01 -0.11
CA ASP A 222 -7.09 -11.26 0.98
C ASP A 222 -6.54 -12.36 1.89
N CYS A 223 -6.85 -12.30 3.19
CA CYS A 223 -6.41 -13.32 4.13
C CYS A 223 -6.92 -14.72 3.75
N GLU A 224 -6.03 -15.71 3.82
CA GLU A 224 -6.35 -17.12 3.61
C GLU A 224 -6.37 -17.85 4.95
N THR A 225 -7.43 -18.61 5.21
CA THR A 225 -7.56 -19.44 6.42
C THR A 225 -7.45 -20.92 6.07
N THR A 226 -7.07 -21.74 7.04
CA THR A 226 -7.11 -23.19 6.89
C THR A 226 -8.55 -23.68 6.81
N GLU A 227 -8.72 -24.95 6.44
CA GLU A 227 -9.98 -25.64 6.70
C GLU A 227 -10.31 -25.62 8.20
N TRP A 228 -11.60 -25.71 8.50
CA TRP A 228 -12.09 -25.78 9.87
C TRP A 228 -11.66 -27.07 10.55
N SER A 229 -11.36 -26.99 11.85
CA SER A 229 -11.25 -28.17 12.69
C SER A 229 -12.58 -28.93 12.73
N SER A 230 -12.51 -30.20 13.14
CA SER A 230 -13.70 -30.91 13.60
C SER A 230 -14.36 -30.12 14.73
N TRP A 231 -15.69 -30.24 14.81
CA TRP A 231 -16.46 -29.68 15.92
C TRP A 231 -16.01 -30.28 17.25
N SER A 232 -15.87 -29.43 18.26
CA SER A 232 -15.68 -29.90 19.63
C SER A 232 -16.91 -30.69 20.10
N PRO A 233 -16.77 -31.55 21.12
CA PRO A 233 -17.91 -32.07 21.87
C PRO A 233 -18.80 -30.94 22.38
N CYS A 234 -20.08 -31.24 22.59
CA CYS A 234 -21.04 -30.27 23.12
C CYS A 234 -20.65 -29.89 24.54
N SER A 235 -20.59 -28.59 24.84
CA SER A 235 -20.19 -28.06 26.15
C SER A 235 -21.14 -28.48 27.29
N LYS A 236 -22.36 -28.90 26.96
CA LYS A 236 -23.35 -29.37 27.93
C LYS A 236 -23.05 -30.81 28.29
N THR A 237 -22.34 -30.98 29.41
CA THR A 237 -21.98 -32.27 29.99
C THR A 237 -22.83 -32.63 31.21
N CYS A 238 -23.74 -31.75 31.63
CA CYS A 238 -24.52 -31.89 32.85
C CYS A 238 -25.92 -31.23 32.71
N ARG A 239 -26.90 -31.68 33.51
CA ARG A 239 -28.27 -31.17 33.53
C ARG A 239 -28.36 -29.93 34.44
N SER A 240 -28.73 -28.80 33.86
CA SER A 240 -29.08 -27.56 34.57
C SER A 240 -30.58 -27.29 34.39
N GLY A 241 -31.25 -26.72 35.39
CA GLY A 241 -32.71 -26.46 35.37
C GLY A 241 -33.16 -25.40 34.37
N SER A 242 -32.24 -24.72 33.68
CA SER A 242 -32.54 -23.83 32.56
C SER A 242 -32.54 -24.59 31.23
N LEU A 243 -33.49 -24.31 30.33
CA LEU A 243 -33.54 -24.84 28.95
C LEU A 243 -32.40 -24.29 28.05
N SER A 244 -31.27 -23.88 28.62
CA SER A 244 -30.15 -23.34 27.87
C SER A 244 -29.53 -24.43 26.99
N PRO A 245 -29.35 -24.19 25.68
CA PRO A 245 -28.65 -25.12 24.79
C PRO A 245 -27.16 -25.21 25.19
N GLY A 246 -26.53 -26.34 24.88
CA GLY A 246 -25.06 -26.42 24.92
C GLY A 246 -24.46 -25.71 23.71
N PHE A 247 -23.15 -25.52 23.70
CA PHE A 247 -22.43 -24.98 22.55
C PHE A 247 -21.32 -25.91 22.13
N ARG A 248 -21.15 -26.08 20.82
CA ARG A 248 -19.94 -26.67 20.24
C ARG A 248 -19.21 -25.58 19.48
N SER A 249 -17.90 -25.69 19.45
CA SER A 249 -17.06 -24.75 18.72
C SER A 249 -16.11 -25.48 17.80
N ARG A 250 -15.79 -24.86 16.67
CA ARG A 250 -14.68 -25.25 15.82
C ARG A 250 -13.82 -24.04 15.55
N SER A 251 -12.54 -24.27 15.31
CA SER A 251 -11.56 -23.22 15.06
C SER A 251 -10.80 -23.50 13.78
N ARG A 252 -10.36 -22.44 13.12
CA ARG A 252 -9.41 -22.51 12.00
C ARG A 252 -8.28 -21.53 12.25
N ASN A 253 -7.13 -21.81 11.66
CA ASN A 253 -5.97 -20.94 11.78
C ASN A 253 -5.86 -20.04 10.56
N VAL A 254 -5.18 -18.91 10.74
CA VAL A 254 -4.75 -18.09 9.61
C VAL A 254 -3.63 -18.83 8.90
N LYS A 255 -3.86 -19.22 7.66
CA LYS A 255 -2.82 -19.80 6.80
C LYS A 255 -1.93 -18.68 6.27
N HIS A 256 -2.56 -17.60 5.83
CA HIS A 256 -1.86 -16.41 5.45
C HIS A 256 -2.61 -15.11 5.77
N ILE A 257 -1.89 -14.09 6.24
CA ILE A 257 -2.44 -12.77 6.56
C ILE A 257 -2.79 -11.96 5.32
N ALA A 258 -3.67 -10.98 5.48
CA ALA A 258 -3.99 -10.00 4.45
C ALA A 258 -2.78 -9.10 4.13
N ILE A 259 -2.58 -8.80 2.86
CA ILE A 259 -1.47 -7.95 2.37
C ILE A 259 -2.06 -6.80 1.52
N GLY A 260 -1.46 -5.62 1.58
CA GLY A 260 -1.76 -4.51 0.66
C GLY A 260 -3.17 -3.91 0.79
N GLY A 261 -3.80 -4.02 1.97
CA GLY A 261 -5.19 -3.61 2.17
C GLY A 261 -6.21 -4.61 1.63
N GLY A 262 -5.81 -5.87 1.45
CA GLY A 262 -6.73 -6.99 1.28
C GLY A 262 -7.65 -7.15 2.49
N LYS A 263 -8.71 -7.94 2.33
CA LYS A 263 -9.69 -8.17 3.39
C LYS A 263 -9.08 -8.93 4.56
N ASP A 264 -9.41 -8.48 5.76
CA ASP A 264 -9.04 -9.16 7.00
C ASP A 264 -9.57 -10.59 7.04
N CYS A 265 -8.92 -11.41 7.87
CA CYS A 265 -9.30 -12.80 8.02
C CYS A 265 -10.76 -12.93 8.48
N PRO A 266 -11.55 -13.81 7.86
CA PRO A 266 -12.88 -14.11 8.35
C PRO A 266 -12.79 -14.78 9.73
N GLU A 267 -13.92 -14.89 10.43
CA GLU A 267 -13.94 -15.40 11.81
C GLU A 267 -13.18 -16.73 11.96
N LEU A 268 -12.31 -16.79 12.96
CA LEU A 268 -11.44 -17.94 13.24
C LEU A 268 -12.07 -18.94 14.21
N LEU A 269 -13.14 -18.54 14.88
CA LEU A 269 -13.86 -19.34 15.86
C LEU A 269 -15.35 -19.28 15.54
N GLU A 270 -15.94 -20.44 15.27
CA GLU A 270 -17.37 -20.56 15.05
C GLU A 270 -17.99 -21.30 16.23
N LYS A 271 -19.13 -20.82 16.71
CA LYS A 271 -19.88 -21.40 17.83
C LYS A 271 -21.30 -21.65 17.40
N GLU A 272 -21.78 -22.87 17.65
CA GLU A 272 -23.13 -23.30 17.30
C GLU A 272 -23.80 -23.94 18.51
N ALA A 273 -25.12 -23.75 18.64
CA ALA A 273 -25.92 -24.41 19.66
C ALA A 273 -26.02 -25.91 19.37
N CYS A 274 -25.87 -26.74 20.40
CA CYS A 274 -26.04 -28.18 20.34
C CYS A 274 -27.04 -28.66 21.39
N ILE A 275 -27.89 -29.59 20.98
CA ILE A 275 -28.85 -30.28 21.85
C ILE A 275 -28.32 -31.69 22.05
N VAL A 276 -27.95 -32.02 23.28
CA VAL A 276 -27.71 -33.41 23.68
C VAL A 276 -29.04 -33.89 24.26
N GLU A 277 -29.73 -34.81 23.58
CA GLU A 277 -30.94 -35.42 24.13
C GLU A 277 -30.58 -36.20 25.40
N GLY A 278 -31.22 -35.81 26.51
CA GLY A 278 -30.68 -36.02 27.85
C GLY A 278 -31.44 -37.03 28.67
N GLU A 279 -31.00 -38.29 28.67
CA GLU A 279 -31.35 -39.26 29.72
C GLU A 279 -30.17 -39.67 30.64
N LEU A 280 -28.93 -39.29 30.36
CA LEU A 280 -27.74 -39.78 31.11
C LEU A 280 -26.80 -38.71 31.72
N LEU A 281 -27.17 -37.41 31.70
CA LEU A 281 -26.27 -36.34 32.20
C LEU A 281 -26.52 -35.99 33.68
N HIS A 282 -25.47 -36.03 34.51
CA HIS A 282 -25.49 -35.70 35.94
C HIS A 282 -25.76 -34.19 36.22
N PRO A 283 -26.18 -33.78 37.43
CA PRO A 283 -26.37 -32.36 37.79
C PRO A 283 -25.07 -31.56 37.78
N CYS A 284 -25.09 -30.32 37.26
CA CYS A 284 -23.89 -29.48 37.19
C CYS A 284 -23.43 -28.99 38.58
N PRO A 285 -22.13 -29.14 38.95
CA PRO A 285 -21.56 -28.52 40.15
C PRO A 285 -21.45 -26.99 40.00
N ARG A 286 -21.67 -26.25 41.10
CA ARG A 286 -21.87 -24.79 41.10
C ARG A 286 -20.62 -23.95 41.36
N TYR A 287 -19.48 -24.16 40.69
CA TYR A 287 -18.37 -23.19 40.76
C TYR A 287 -17.51 -23.21 39.49
N CYS A 288 -17.23 -22.04 38.90
CA CYS A 288 -16.12 -21.84 37.95
C CYS A 288 -15.80 -20.35 37.80
N VAL A 289 -14.55 -19.96 38.09
CA VAL A 289 -13.95 -18.69 37.65
C VAL A 289 -12.77 -19.04 36.77
N LEU A 290 -12.75 -18.57 35.53
CA LEU A 290 -11.66 -18.78 34.58
C LEU A 290 -11.02 -17.41 34.26
N PHE A 291 -9.69 -17.36 34.24
CA PHE A 291 -8.89 -16.18 33.87
C PHE A 291 -8.29 -16.35 32.48
N SER A 292 -7.92 -15.26 31.81
CA SER A 292 -7.30 -15.22 30.48
C SER A 292 -6.27 -14.11 30.37
N VAL A 293 -5.25 -14.30 29.54
CA VAL A 293 -4.30 -13.23 29.18
C VAL A 293 -4.77 -12.56 27.90
N ILE A 294 -4.83 -11.22 27.88
CA ILE A 294 -5.06 -10.41 26.67
C ILE A 294 -3.76 -9.71 26.27
N ILE A 295 -3.49 -9.73 24.97
CA ILE A 295 -2.35 -9.07 24.36
C ILE A 295 -2.87 -7.89 23.54
N HIS A 296 -2.35 -6.68 23.79
CA HIS A 296 -2.63 -5.51 22.95
C HIS A 296 -1.36 -5.13 22.18
N SER A 297 -1.50 -4.99 20.87
CA SER A 297 -0.44 -4.55 19.96
C SER A 297 -0.70 -3.11 19.55
N SER A 298 0.18 -2.19 19.94
CA SER A 298 0.24 -0.83 19.40
C SER A 298 1.39 -0.75 18.39
N LEU A 299 1.10 -0.26 17.18
CA LEU A 299 2.07 0.04 16.11
C LEU A 299 2.79 1.35 16.36
#